data_AF-A0A420CGL8-F1
#
_entry.id   AF-A0A420CGL8-F1
#
_cell.length_a   1.000
_cell.length_b   1.000
_cell.length_c   1.000
_cell.angle_alpha   90.00
_cell.angle_beta   90.00
_cell.angle_gamma   90.00
#
_symmetry.space_group_name_H-M   'P 1'
#
loop_
_entity.id
_entity.type
_entity.pdbx_description
1 polymer ?
#
loop_
_entity_poly.entity_id
_entity_poly.type
_entity_poly.pdbx_seq_one_letter_code
_entity_poly.pdbx_strand_id
1 'polypeptide(L)'
;MNFNIKNAWRKDKTNHSLSEVYSSIKVPKNATFWRKYLAFAGPGLMIAVGYMDPGNWATDIAGGAQFGYTLLSVILISNIFAMVLQHLSVKLGVVAERDLAQACRDHFNPTTNFILWVFCEIAIAACDLAEVIGSAIALNLLFHIPLTWGIVITTVDVLIILLLQSKGFRWIESIVGGLIFIILACFVYEIIISQPAFNEILGGLVPQKEIIQNPAMLYIAIGILGATVMPHNLYLHSSIVQTRDYTRDTEGKKEAIKFATIDSTVSLMLAFFINAAILILAAATFHTTGNEHVADIHDAYKMLTPILGASMASIAFAIALLASGQNSTLTGTLAGQIVMEGFLNIRLKPWLRRLITRLIAVIPALIVAILYGEQGTTELLVLSQVILSMQLSFAVVPLVMFTNDKAKMGEFVNKPFLKVCVWIISIIIIVLNLYLLYQTFTGE
;
A
#
# COMPACT_ATOMS: atom_id res chain seq x y z
N MET A 1 -25.54 32.05 12.80
CA MET A 1 -25.80 30.88 13.68
C MET A 1 -24.44 30.35 14.13
N ASN A 2 -23.99 30.74 15.32
CA ASN A 2 -22.70 30.29 15.88
C ASN A 2 -22.81 28.80 16.23
N PHE A 3 -22.28 27.93 15.38
CA PHE A 3 -22.10 26.52 15.73
C PHE A 3 -21.15 26.46 16.92
N ASN A 4 -21.66 25.95 18.04
CA ASN A 4 -20.87 25.69 19.23
C ASN A 4 -19.96 24.49 18.91
N ILE A 5 -18.77 24.73 18.35
CA ILE A 5 -17.77 23.72 17.91
C ILE A 5 -17.18 22.91 19.09
N LYS A 6 -17.70 23.10 20.30
CA LYS A 6 -17.03 22.77 21.55
C LYS A 6 -17.04 21.30 21.98
N ASN A 7 -17.26 20.33 21.09
CA ASN A 7 -16.79 18.94 21.25
C ASN A 7 -17.16 18.07 20.02
N ALA A 8 -16.53 18.33 18.86
CA ALA A 8 -16.64 17.41 17.70
C ALA A 8 -16.00 16.03 17.98
N TRP A 9 -15.11 15.97 18.96
CA TRP A 9 -14.39 14.78 19.40
C TRP A 9 -14.80 14.43 20.83
N ARG A 10 -14.82 13.13 21.16
CA ARG A 10 -15.09 12.67 22.54
C ARG A 10 -13.90 12.91 23.47
N LYS A 11 -12.69 12.92 22.92
CA LYS A 11 -11.44 13.21 23.65
C LYS A 11 -10.66 14.33 22.96
N ASP A 12 -10.01 15.14 23.80
CA ASP A 12 -9.06 16.14 23.33
C ASP A 12 -7.79 15.49 22.79
N LYS A 13 -7.14 16.20 21.88
CA LYS A 13 -5.86 15.77 21.30
C LYS A 13 -4.80 15.84 22.39
N THR A 14 -4.25 14.68 22.75
CA THR A 14 -3.23 14.58 23.81
C THR A 14 -1.81 14.75 23.28
N ASN A 15 -1.52 14.29 22.06
CA ASN A 15 -0.18 14.24 21.47
C ASN A 15 -0.22 14.51 19.97
N HIS A 16 0.92 14.92 19.40
CA HIS A 16 1.12 14.97 17.96
C HIS A 16 1.49 13.59 17.43
N SER A 17 0.99 13.26 16.23
CA SER A 17 1.42 12.07 15.49
C SER A 17 2.89 12.22 15.07
N LEU A 18 3.68 11.14 15.18
CA LEU A 18 5.12 11.13 14.88
C LEU A 18 5.86 12.33 15.52
N SER A 19 5.78 12.44 16.84
CA SER A 19 6.27 13.61 17.57
C SER A 19 7.76 13.93 17.34
N GLU A 20 8.56 12.94 16.92
CA GLU A 20 9.97 13.09 16.60
C GLU A 20 10.22 13.88 15.31
N VAL A 21 9.27 13.87 14.37
CA VAL A 21 9.41 14.46 13.02
C VAL A 21 8.27 15.42 12.66
N TYR A 22 7.35 15.68 13.58
CA TYR A 22 6.23 16.61 13.40
C TYR A 22 6.74 18.02 13.02
N SER A 23 6.24 18.55 11.90
CA SER A 23 6.64 19.87 11.36
C SER A 23 8.16 20.09 11.29
N SER A 24 8.92 19.03 10.96
CA SER A 24 10.38 19.07 10.84
C SER A 24 10.87 19.65 9.51
N ILE A 25 10.09 19.54 8.43
CA ILE A 25 10.48 19.97 7.08
C ILE A 25 9.89 21.34 6.78
N LYS A 26 10.76 22.36 6.72
CA LYS A 26 10.39 23.75 6.45
C LYS A 26 9.84 23.93 5.03
N VAL A 27 8.63 24.46 4.92
CA VAL A 27 8.03 24.83 3.65
C VAL A 27 8.30 26.31 3.36
N PRO A 28 8.87 26.67 2.18
CA PRO A 28 9.15 28.06 1.86
C PRO A 28 7.85 28.82 1.55
N LYS A 29 7.59 29.92 2.28
CA LYS A 29 6.36 30.73 2.16
C LYS A 29 6.25 31.50 0.84
N ASN A 30 7.34 32.16 0.43
CA ASN A 30 7.42 33.01 -0.78
C ASN A 30 8.31 32.37 -1.84
N ALA A 31 7.89 31.22 -2.37
CA ALA A 31 8.63 30.50 -3.41
C ALA A 31 7.74 30.18 -4.61
N THR A 32 8.40 29.91 -5.74
CA THR A 32 7.74 29.44 -6.97
C THR A 32 7.03 28.12 -6.73
N PHE A 33 6.01 27.84 -7.54
CA PHE A 33 5.21 26.61 -7.47
C PHE A 33 6.09 25.35 -7.39
N TRP A 34 7.11 25.23 -8.24
CA TRP A 34 8.01 24.08 -8.28
C TRP A 34 8.85 23.93 -7.01
N ARG A 35 9.37 25.03 -6.45
CA ARG A 35 10.16 24.97 -5.21
C ARG A 35 9.30 24.65 -4.00
N LYS A 36 8.03 25.07 -3.99
CA LYS A 36 7.05 24.62 -2.99
C LYS A 36 6.70 23.16 -3.18
N TYR A 37 6.40 22.74 -4.40
CA TYR A 37 6.11 21.33 -4.72
C TYR A 37 7.24 20.42 -4.25
N LEU A 38 8.50 20.72 -4.57
CA LEU A 38 9.65 19.93 -4.11
C LEU A 38 9.81 19.90 -2.57
N ALA A 39 9.30 20.90 -1.85
CA ALA A 39 9.32 20.90 -0.38
C ALA A 39 8.19 20.02 0.19
N PHE A 40 7.05 19.94 -0.49
CA PHE A 40 5.93 19.07 -0.12
C PHE A 40 6.09 17.63 -0.64
N ALA A 41 6.86 17.43 -1.70
CA ALA A 41 7.10 16.12 -2.29
C ALA A 41 7.84 15.19 -1.33
N GLY A 42 7.49 13.91 -1.35
CA GLY A 42 8.08 12.88 -0.48
C GLY A 42 7.06 11.99 0.20
N PRO A 43 6.05 12.53 0.92
CA PRO A 43 4.99 11.74 1.55
C PRO A 43 4.27 10.85 0.54
N GLY A 44 3.90 11.39 -0.62
CA GLY A 44 3.26 10.67 -1.71
C GLY A 44 4.10 9.51 -2.22
N LEU A 45 5.42 9.72 -2.38
CA LEU A 45 6.34 8.64 -2.78
C LEU A 45 6.37 7.55 -1.71
N MET A 46 6.48 7.90 -0.43
CA MET A 46 6.42 6.92 0.65
C MET A 46 5.11 6.13 0.68
N ILE A 47 3.99 6.75 0.32
CA ILE A 47 2.73 6.03 0.21
C ILE A 47 2.75 5.10 -0.99
N ALA A 48 3.15 5.57 -2.17
CA ALA A 48 3.14 4.81 -3.42
C ALA A 48 3.97 3.53 -3.36
N VAL A 49 4.97 3.46 -2.50
CA VAL A 49 5.81 2.27 -2.27
C VAL A 49 5.02 1.06 -1.82
N GLY A 50 4.09 1.23 -0.87
CA GLY A 50 3.29 0.11 -0.41
C GLY A 50 2.42 -0.44 -1.54
N TYR A 51 2.12 0.37 -2.55
CA TYR A 51 1.38 -0.05 -3.74
C TYR A 51 2.25 -0.78 -4.77
N MET A 52 3.53 -1.05 -4.46
CA MET A 52 4.48 -1.75 -5.32
C MET A 52 5.07 -2.99 -4.60
N ASP A 53 4.48 -3.41 -3.48
CA ASP A 53 4.98 -4.51 -2.65
C ASP A 53 4.83 -5.88 -3.35
N PRO A 54 5.51 -6.94 -2.86
CA PRO A 54 5.40 -8.28 -3.45
C PRO A 54 3.99 -8.87 -3.41
N GLY A 55 3.13 -8.38 -2.51
CA GLY A 55 1.72 -8.74 -2.44
C GLY A 55 0.97 -8.42 -3.73
N ASN A 56 1.15 -7.20 -4.23
CA ASN A 56 0.54 -6.75 -5.49
C ASN A 56 1.03 -7.56 -6.69
N TRP A 57 2.31 -7.94 -6.69
CA TRP A 57 2.91 -8.67 -7.79
C TRP A 57 2.27 -10.03 -7.99
N ALA A 58 2.00 -10.76 -6.90
CA ALA A 58 1.35 -12.07 -7.01
C ALA A 58 -0.03 -11.97 -7.66
N THR A 59 -0.84 -10.98 -7.27
CA THR A 59 -2.17 -10.78 -7.87
C THR A 59 -2.10 -10.29 -9.31
N ASP A 60 -1.14 -9.42 -9.64
CA ASP A 60 -0.99 -8.88 -11.00
C ASP A 60 -0.43 -9.92 -11.97
N ILE A 61 0.53 -10.75 -11.53
CA ILE A 61 1.07 -11.87 -12.33
C ILE A 61 -0.01 -12.91 -12.58
N ALA A 62 -0.72 -13.35 -11.53
CA ALA A 62 -1.80 -14.32 -11.67
C ALA A 62 -2.92 -13.79 -12.58
N GLY A 63 -3.27 -12.52 -12.42
CA GLY A 63 -4.28 -11.86 -13.26
C GLY A 63 -3.86 -11.77 -14.73
N GLY A 64 -2.61 -11.39 -15.01
CA GLY A 64 -2.08 -11.30 -16.36
C GLY A 64 -1.94 -12.66 -17.04
N ALA A 65 -1.42 -13.66 -16.32
CA ALA A 65 -1.22 -15.01 -16.84
C ALA A 65 -2.54 -15.72 -17.18
N GLN A 66 -3.54 -15.62 -16.28
CA GLN A 66 -4.81 -16.34 -16.46
C GLN A 66 -5.81 -15.59 -17.35
N PHE A 67 -5.85 -14.26 -17.28
CA PHE A 67 -6.93 -13.46 -17.89
C PHE A 67 -6.45 -12.41 -18.89
N GLY A 68 -5.17 -12.46 -19.27
CA GLY A 68 -4.54 -11.53 -20.20
C GLY A 68 -4.65 -10.09 -19.70
N TYR A 69 -5.01 -9.17 -20.60
CA TYR A 69 -5.07 -7.73 -20.29
C TYR A 69 -6.36 -7.28 -19.60
N THR A 70 -7.35 -8.15 -19.42
CA THR A 70 -8.72 -7.80 -18.97
C THR A 70 -8.73 -7.10 -17.60
N LEU A 71 -7.87 -7.56 -16.68
CA LEU A 71 -7.79 -7.05 -15.32
C LEU A 71 -7.03 -5.72 -15.19
N LEU A 72 -6.46 -5.16 -16.27
CA LEU A 72 -5.88 -3.81 -16.26
C LEU A 72 -6.89 -2.74 -15.85
N SER A 73 -8.14 -2.90 -16.27
CA SER A 73 -9.25 -2.03 -15.85
C SER A 73 -9.47 -2.05 -14.34
N VAL A 74 -9.27 -3.19 -13.68
CA VAL A 74 -9.38 -3.34 -12.22
C VAL A 74 -8.22 -2.65 -11.51
N ILE A 75 -6.98 -2.78 -12.01
CA ILE A 75 -5.83 -2.04 -11.46
C ILE A 75 -6.08 -0.53 -11.56
N LEU A 76 -6.58 -0.04 -12.71
CA LEU A 76 -6.90 1.38 -12.90
C LEU A 76 -7.97 1.87 -11.92
N ILE A 77 -9.09 1.16 -11.82
CA ILE A 77 -10.18 1.52 -10.89
C ILE A 77 -9.70 1.49 -9.44
N SER A 78 -8.97 0.46 -9.05
CA SER A 78 -8.41 0.31 -7.70
C SER A 78 -7.44 1.45 -7.37
N ASN A 79 -6.63 1.88 -8.34
CA ASN A 79 -5.74 3.02 -8.15
C ASN A 79 -6.52 4.36 -8.05
N ILE A 80 -7.60 4.53 -8.80
CA ILE A 80 -8.48 5.70 -8.65
C ILE A 80 -9.09 5.71 -7.24
N PHE A 81 -9.54 4.56 -6.73
CA PHE A 81 -10.05 4.44 -5.36
C PHE A 81 -8.96 4.82 -4.35
N ALA A 82 -7.74 4.30 -4.53
CA ALA A 82 -6.59 4.65 -3.72
C ALA A 82 -6.35 6.17 -3.70
N MET A 83 -6.27 6.83 -4.85
CA MET A 83 -6.04 8.29 -4.92
C MET A 83 -7.12 9.08 -4.17
N VAL A 84 -8.39 8.69 -4.32
CA VAL A 84 -9.50 9.35 -3.64
C VAL A 84 -9.38 9.16 -2.12
N LEU A 85 -9.13 7.94 -1.64
CA LEU A 85 -9.01 7.63 -0.22
C LEU A 85 -7.74 8.26 0.39
N GLN A 86 -6.65 8.32 -0.36
CA GLN A 86 -5.42 8.97 0.05
C GLN A 86 -5.58 10.48 0.14
N HIS A 87 -6.32 11.10 -0.79
CA HIS A 87 -6.73 12.50 -0.67
C HIS A 87 -7.54 12.78 0.61
N LEU A 88 -8.43 11.87 1.01
CA LEU A 88 -9.16 11.99 2.27
C LEU A 88 -8.23 11.90 3.48
N SER A 89 -7.26 10.98 3.44
CA SER A 89 -6.26 10.79 4.51
C SER A 89 -5.40 12.04 4.70
N VAL A 90 -4.93 12.64 3.59
CA VAL A 90 -4.26 13.95 3.58
C VAL A 90 -5.14 15.01 4.23
N LYS A 91 -6.40 15.09 3.83
CA LYS A 91 -7.30 16.13 4.31
C LYS A 91 -7.55 15.99 5.81
N LEU A 92 -7.75 14.77 6.30
CA LEU A 92 -7.89 14.50 7.73
C LEU A 92 -6.64 14.94 8.50
N GLY A 93 -5.46 14.49 8.07
CA GLY A 93 -4.18 14.84 8.70
C GLY A 93 -3.89 16.34 8.72
N VAL A 94 -4.21 17.04 7.63
CA VAL A 94 -3.94 18.48 7.50
C VAL A 94 -4.93 19.35 8.29
N VAL A 95 -6.21 19.00 8.24
CA VAL A 95 -7.30 19.82 8.79
C VAL A 95 -7.51 19.53 10.28
N ALA A 96 -7.72 18.26 10.62
CA ALA A 96 -7.98 17.82 11.98
C ALA A 96 -6.70 17.74 12.82
N GLU A 97 -5.53 17.74 12.19
CA GLU A 97 -4.22 17.62 12.83
C GLU A 97 -4.13 16.37 13.72
N ARG A 98 -4.84 15.32 13.31
CA ARG A 98 -4.86 14.01 13.91
C ARG A 98 -4.63 13.02 12.78
N ASP A 99 -3.80 12.02 13.01
CA ASP A 99 -3.81 10.86 12.12
C ASP A 99 -5.13 10.09 12.29
N LEU A 100 -5.40 9.17 11.36
CA LEU A 100 -6.62 8.38 11.35
C LEU A 100 -6.79 7.52 12.62
N ALA A 101 -5.70 7.02 13.20
CA ALA A 101 -5.74 6.21 14.42
C ALA A 101 -6.10 7.06 15.65
N GLN A 102 -5.49 8.24 15.78
CA GLN A 102 -5.84 9.25 16.79
C GLN A 102 -7.30 9.70 16.64
N ALA A 103 -7.75 9.96 15.41
CA ALA A 103 -9.13 10.32 15.14
C ALA A 103 -10.11 9.21 15.56
N CYS A 104 -9.80 7.94 15.28
CA CYS A 104 -10.57 6.80 15.76
C CYS A 104 -10.61 6.74 17.29
N ARG A 105 -9.47 6.86 17.97
CA ARG A 105 -9.37 6.84 19.44
C ARG A 105 -10.16 7.95 20.11
N ASP A 106 -10.13 9.13 19.51
CA ASP A 106 -10.76 10.31 20.10
C ASP A 106 -12.26 10.40 19.75
N HIS A 107 -12.75 9.59 18.82
CA HIS A 107 -14.18 9.53 18.46
C HIS A 107 -14.91 8.30 19.01
N PHE A 108 -14.31 7.12 18.95
CA PHE A 108 -14.96 5.87 19.35
C PHE A 108 -14.82 5.59 20.85
N ASN A 109 -15.62 4.64 21.34
CA ASN A 109 -15.45 4.15 22.71
C ASN A 109 -14.18 3.26 22.80
N PRO A 110 -13.65 3.00 24.00
CA PRO A 110 -12.42 2.22 24.16
C PRO A 110 -12.48 0.82 23.54
N THR A 111 -13.64 0.15 23.57
CA THR A 111 -13.82 -1.20 23.03
C THR A 111 -13.70 -1.22 21.51
N THR A 112 -14.46 -0.38 20.81
CA THR A 112 -14.38 -0.26 19.34
C THR A 112 -12.98 0.17 18.91
N ASN A 113 -12.38 1.12 19.62
CA ASN A 113 -11.01 1.55 19.38
C ASN A 113 -10.00 0.39 19.48
N PHE A 114 -10.12 -0.45 20.52
CA PHE A 114 -9.25 -1.60 20.71
C PHE A 114 -9.45 -2.66 19.62
N ILE A 115 -10.69 -2.95 19.22
CA ILE A 115 -10.98 -3.88 18.12
C ILE A 115 -10.36 -3.39 16.80
N LEU A 116 -10.54 -2.10 16.49
CA LEU A 116 -9.93 -1.50 15.29
C LEU A 116 -8.40 -1.59 15.31
N TRP A 117 -7.79 -1.40 16.48
CA TRP A 117 -6.34 -1.59 16.66
C TRP A 117 -5.91 -3.02 16.39
N VAL A 118 -6.61 -4.02 16.95
CA VAL A 118 -6.30 -5.44 16.72
C VAL A 118 -6.35 -5.78 15.24
N PHE A 119 -7.43 -5.39 14.53
CA PHE A 119 -7.53 -5.64 13.10
C PHE A 119 -6.42 -4.94 12.30
N CYS A 120 -6.03 -3.74 12.71
CA CYS A 120 -4.95 -3.02 12.05
C CYS A 120 -3.58 -3.67 12.27
N GLU A 121 -3.24 -4.11 13.49
CA GLU A 121 -1.99 -4.83 13.75
C GLU A 121 -1.93 -6.18 13.03
N ILE A 122 -3.06 -6.91 12.94
CA ILE A 122 -3.13 -8.14 12.14
C ILE A 122 -2.84 -7.85 10.67
N ALA A 123 -3.42 -6.79 10.09
CA ALA A 123 -3.16 -6.42 8.71
C ALA A 123 -1.72 -5.95 8.47
N ILE A 124 -1.12 -5.23 9.43
CA ILE A 124 0.30 -4.85 9.36
C ILE A 124 1.19 -6.09 9.42
N ALA A 125 0.89 -7.06 10.28
CA ALA A 125 1.63 -8.32 10.35
C ALA A 125 1.48 -9.15 9.07
N ALA A 126 0.29 -9.19 8.46
CA ALA A 126 0.06 -9.83 7.18
C ALA A 126 0.86 -9.16 6.04
N CYS A 127 0.90 -7.82 6.03
CA CYS A 127 1.73 -7.07 5.09
C CYS A 127 3.22 -7.39 5.27
N ASP A 128 3.70 -7.35 6.51
CA ASP A 128 5.11 -7.64 6.83
C ASP A 128 5.49 -9.09 6.45
N LEU A 129 4.54 -10.02 6.54
CA LEU A 129 4.69 -11.39 6.07
C LEU A 129 4.83 -11.46 4.53
N ALA A 130 4.02 -10.72 3.77
CA ALA A 130 4.16 -10.65 2.30
C ALA A 130 5.54 -10.13 1.89
N GLU A 131 6.06 -9.13 2.61
CA GLU A 131 7.39 -8.54 2.38
C GLU A 131 8.53 -9.52 2.67
N VAL A 132 8.43 -10.26 3.78
CA VAL A 132 9.41 -11.29 4.18
C VAL A 132 9.45 -12.38 3.12
N ILE A 133 8.29 -12.88 2.72
CA ILE A 133 8.19 -13.95 1.72
C ILE A 133 8.75 -13.44 0.38
N GLY A 134 8.30 -12.28 -0.11
CA GLY A 134 8.79 -11.72 -1.37
C GLY A 134 10.30 -11.47 -1.38
N SER A 135 10.86 -10.95 -0.28
CA SER A 135 12.31 -10.76 -0.16
C SER A 135 13.07 -12.10 -0.09
N ALA A 136 12.54 -13.09 0.63
CA ALA A 136 13.12 -14.42 0.70
C ALA A 136 13.10 -15.13 -0.66
N ILE A 137 12.01 -14.99 -1.42
CA ILE A 137 11.90 -15.46 -2.80
C ILE A 137 12.96 -14.76 -3.67
N ALA A 138 13.08 -13.44 -3.59
CA ALA A 138 14.10 -12.71 -4.36
C ALA A 138 15.54 -13.20 -4.04
N LEU A 139 15.85 -13.44 -2.76
CA LEU A 139 17.14 -14.01 -2.35
C LEU A 139 17.35 -15.44 -2.87
N ASN A 140 16.29 -16.25 -2.89
CA ASN A 140 16.32 -17.59 -3.47
C ASN A 140 16.62 -17.55 -4.97
N LEU A 141 15.96 -16.65 -5.69
CA LEU A 141 16.10 -16.53 -7.14
C LEU A 141 17.47 -15.94 -7.54
N LEU A 142 18.00 -14.97 -6.79
CA LEU A 142 19.28 -14.31 -7.10
C LEU A 142 20.51 -15.10 -6.66
N PHE A 143 20.46 -15.72 -5.48
CA PHE A 143 21.63 -16.31 -4.83
C PHE A 143 21.49 -17.81 -4.57
N HIS A 144 20.38 -18.42 -5.00
CA HIS A 144 20.06 -19.83 -4.75
C HIS A 144 20.05 -20.19 -3.25
N ILE A 145 19.72 -19.22 -2.40
CA ILE A 145 19.59 -19.42 -0.95
C ILE A 145 18.24 -20.10 -0.67
N PRO A 146 18.18 -21.21 0.09
CA PRO A 146 16.90 -21.84 0.42
C PRO A 146 15.94 -20.87 1.11
N LEU A 147 14.64 -20.94 0.80
CA LEU A 147 13.62 -20.01 1.32
C LEU A 147 13.66 -19.85 2.85
N THR A 148 13.88 -20.94 3.59
CA THR A 148 13.99 -20.92 5.05
C THR A 148 15.12 -20.02 5.55
N TRP A 149 16.29 -20.10 4.91
CA TRP A 149 17.42 -19.21 5.20
C TRP A 149 17.17 -17.79 4.69
N GLY A 150 16.51 -17.63 3.55
CA GLY A 150 16.07 -16.32 3.04
C GLY A 150 15.20 -15.58 4.06
N ILE A 151 14.19 -16.25 4.61
CA ILE A 151 13.31 -15.72 5.67
C ILE A 151 14.13 -15.30 6.90
N VAL A 152 15.07 -16.13 7.35
CA VAL A 152 15.94 -15.77 8.50
C VAL A 152 16.82 -14.55 8.19
N ILE A 153 17.40 -14.47 6.99
CA ILE A 153 18.22 -13.33 6.55
C ILE A 153 17.39 -12.04 6.53
N THR A 154 16.14 -12.08 6.06
CA THR A 154 15.22 -10.94 6.08
C THR A 154 14.78 -10.53 7.49
N THR A 155 15.17 -11.26 8.55
CA THR A 155 15.00 -10.77 9.92
C THR A 155 16.13 -9.78 10.29
N VAL A 156 17.30 -9.90 9.65
CA VAL A 156 18.47 -9.03 9.88
C VAL A 156 18.30 -7.66 9.23
N ASP A 157 17.49 -7.54 8.18
CA ASP A 157 17.22 -6.27 7.50
C ASP A 157 16.61 -5.19 8.43
N VAL A 158 15.96 -5.62 9.52
CA VAL A 158 15.49 -4.76 10.61
C VAL A 158 16.63 -3.92 11.15
N LEU A 159 17.80 -4.52 11.37
CA LEU A 159 18.98 -3.80 11.87
C LEU A 159 19.49 -2.76 10.88
N ILE A 160 19.47 -3.10 9.58
CA ILE A 160 19.86 -2.20 8.51
C ILE A 160 18.91 -1.00 8.49
N ILE A 161 17.61 -1.24 8.53
CA ILE A 161 16.59 -0.20 8.39
C ILE A 161 16.53 0.72 9.62
N LEU A 162 16.77 0.18 10.81
CA LEU A 162 16.94 0.99 12.02
C LEU A 162 18.16 1.90 11.95
N LEU A 163 19.26 1.43 11.37
CA LEU A 163 20.44 2.26 11.14
C LEU A 163 20.13 3.39 10.15
N LEU A 164 19.35 3.12 9.11
CA LEU A 164 18.94 4.14 8.13
C LEU A 164 17.96 5.17 8.73
N GLN A 165 17.03 4.75 9.60
CA GLN A 165 16.08 5.66 10.27
C GLN A 165 16.74 6.74 11.12
N SER A 166 17.92 6.45 11.69
CA SER A 166 18.67 7.41 12.50
C SER A 166 19.17 8.66 11.74
N LYS A 167 19.14 8.64 10.39
CA LYS A 167 19.69 9.72 9.54
C LYS A 167 18.68 10.79 9.09
N GLY A 168 17.41 10.65 9.48
CA GLY A 168 16.35 11.65 9.23
C GLY A 168 15.51 11.43 7.96
N PHE A 169 14.35 12.09 7.91
CA PHE A 169 13.25 11.76 6.99
C PHE A 169 13.55 11.98 5.50
N ARG A 170 14.24 13.08 5.14
CA ARG A 170 14.63 13.34 3.73
C ARG A 170 15.56 12.27 3.16
N TRP A 171 16.37 11.66 4.02
CA TRP A 171 17.29 10.61 3.60
C TRP A 171 16.53 9.30 3.34
N ILE A 172 15.53 8.99 4.19
CA ILE A 172 14.58 7.90 3.96
C ILE A 172 13.81 8.10 2.66
N GLU A 173 13.21 9.28 2.44
CA GLU A 173 12.48 9.63 1.21
C GLU A 173 13.36 9.44 -0.05
N SER A 174 14.66 9.76 0.03
CA SER A 174 15.59 9.61 -1.09
C SER A 174 15.95 8.15 -1.37
N ILE A 175 16.15 7.32 -0.34
CA ILE A 175 16.38 5.88 -0.49
C ILE A 175 15.17 5.21 -1.13
N VAL A 176 13.99 5.53 -0.61
CA VAL A 176 12.70 5.09 -1.13
C VAL A 176 12.57 5.44 -2.62
N GLY A 177 12.86 6.70 -2.99
CA GLY A 177 12.85 7.13 -4.39
C GLY A 177 13.85 6.37 -5.27
N GLY A 178 15.03 6.04 -4.74
CA GLY A 178 16.03 5.23 -5.42
C GLY A 178 15.57 3.79 -5.68
N LEU A 179 14.94 3.15 -4.69
CA LEU A 179 14.38 1.80 -4.84
C LEU A 179 13.25 1.78 -5.88
N ILE A 180 12.35 2.76 -5.85
CA ILE A 180 11.29 2.90 -6.87
C ILE A 180 11.90 3.05 -8.27
N PHE A 181 12.95 3.85 -8.42
CA PHE A 181 13.62 4.03 -9.71
C PHE A 181 14.22 2.72 -10.23
N ILE A 182 14.80 1.89 -9.36
CA ILE A 182 15.29 0.56 -9.72
C ILE A 182 14.15 -0.32 -10.22
N ILE A 183 13.04 -0.40 -9.49
CA ILE A 183 11.86 -1.19 -9.87
C ILE A 183 11.33 -0.72 -11.24
N LEU A 184 11.19 0.59 -11.42
CA LEU A 184 10.73 1.18 -12.68
C LEU A 184 11.67 0.81 -13.84
N ALA A 185 12.98 0.94 -13.65
CA ALA A 185 13.96 0.65 -14.68
C ALA A 185 13.92 -0.82 -15.11
N CYS A 186 13.77 -1.74 -14.16
CA CYS A 186 13.62 -3.17 -14.43
C CYS A 186 12.36 -3.47 -15.27
N PHE A 187 11.19 -2.95 -14.88
CA PHE A 187 9.96 -3.22 -15.62
C PHE A 187 9.87 -2.51 -16.97
N VAL A 188 10.45 -1.31 -17.09
CA VAL A 188 10.59 -0.65 -18.40
C VAL A 188 11.43 -1.51 -19.34
N TYR A 189 12.55 -2.05 -18.86
CA TYR A 189 13.38 -2.98 -19.62
C TYR A 189 12.60 -4.23 -20.04
N GLU A 190 11.85 -4.85 -19.12
CA GLU A 190 11.06 -6.06 -19.39
C GLU A 190 9.91 -5.82 -20.38
N ILE A 191 9.21 -4.68 -20.30
CA ILE A 191 8.17 -4.29 -21.27
C ILE A 191 8.76 -4.11 -22.67
N ILE A 192 9.92 -3.45 -22.79
CA ILE A 192 10.56 -3.21 -24.09
C ILE A 192 10.90 -4.55 -24.76
N ILE A 193 11.34 -5.54 -23.98
CA ILE A 193 11.71 -6.85 -24.49
C ILE A 193 10.49 -7.71 -24.80
N SER A 194 9.43 -7.65 -24.00
CA SER A 194 8.22 -8.47 -24.21
C SER A 194 7.36 -8.05 -25.40
N GLN A 195 7.58 -6.85 -25.95
CA GLN A 195 6.88 -6.31 -27.14
C GLN A 195 5.35 -6.51 -27.10
N PRO A 196 4.66 -6.03 -26.05
CA PRO A 196 3.24 -6.27 -25.90
C PRO A 196 2.42 -5.53 -26.96
N ALA A 197 1.29 -6.12 -27.37
CA ALA A 197 0.39 -5.52 -28.34
C ALA A 197 -0.35 -4.31 -27.74
N PHE A 198 0.10 -3.09 -28.08
CA PHE A 198 -0.46 -1.84 -27.56
C PHE A 198 -1.99 -1.71 -27.70
N ASN A 199 -2.57 -2.23 -28.78
CA ASN A 199 -4.01 -2.17 -29.00
C ASN A 199 -4.79 -3.01 -27.97
N GLU A 200 -4.25 -4.15 -27.57
CA GLU A 200 -4.89 -5.04 -26.59
C GLU A 200 -4.75 -4.47 -25.17
N ILE A 201 -3.62 -3.82 -24.85
CA ILE A 201 -3.45 -3.09 -23.60
C ILE A 201 -4.52 -2.01 -23.44
N LEU A 202 -4.75 -1.21 -24.49
CA LEU A 202 -5.80 -0.17 -24.47
C LEU A 202 -7.20 -0.76 -24.33
N GLY A 203 -7.45 -1.91 -24.94
CA GLY A 203 -8.70 -2.66 -24.75
C GLY A 203 -8.89 -3.15 -23.31
N GLY A 204 -7.83 -3.62 -22.67
CA GLY A 204 -7.83 -4.08 -21.28
C GLY A 204 -8.10 -2.99 -20.23
N LEU A 205 -7.86 -1.72 -20.56
CA LEU A 205 -8.21 -0.59 -19.70
C LEU A 205 -9.72 -0.32 -19.63
N VAL A 206 -10.50 -0.87 -20.55
CA VAL A 206 -11.96 -0.74 -20.55
C VAL A 206 -12.57 -1.86 -19.70
N PRO A 207 -13.39 -1.53 -18.67
CA PRO A 207 -14.02 -2.54 -17.83
C PRO A 207 -14.94 -3.48 -18.62
N GLN A 208 -14.75 -4.78 -18.38
CA GLN A 208 -15.47 -5.87 -19.02
C GLN A 208 -16.48 -6.51 -18.05
N LYS A 209 -17.59 -7.05 -18.56
CA LYS A 209 -18.65 -7.64 -17.71
C LYS A 209 -18.23 -8.99 -17.15
N GLU A 210 -17.34 -9.65 -17.87
CA GLU A 210 -16.72 -10.93 -17.58
C GLU A 210 -16.05 -10.94 -16.20
N ILE A 211 -15.53 -9.78 -15.74
CA ILE A 211 -14.90 -9.58 -14.43
C ILE A 211 -15.84 -9.94 -13.28
N ILE A 212 -17.14 -9.69 -13.42
CA ILE A 212 -18.13 -9.94 -12.36
C ILE A 212 -18.81 -11.31 -12.57
N GLN A 213 -18.82 -11.82 -13.81
CA GLN A 213 -19.49 -13.07 -14.15
C GLN A 213 -18.63 -14.31 -13.87
N ASN A 214 -17.31 -14.19 -13.98
CA ASN A 214 -16.38 -15.29 -13.72
C ASN A 214 -15.89 -15.24 -12.26
N PRO A 215 -16.20 -16.24 -11.42
CA PRO A 215 -15.80 -16.25 -10.01
C PRO A 215 -14.28 -16.19 -9.78
N ALA A 216 -13.48 -16.86 -10.63
CA ALA A 216 -12.02 -16.83 -10.51
C ALA A 216 -11.45 -15.46 -10.88
N MET A 217 -11.97 -14.84 -11.94
CA MET A 217 -11.58 -13.48 -12.34
C MET A 217 -11.99 -12.45 -11.28
N LEU A 218 -13.18 -12.61 -10.70
CA LEU A 218 -13.66 -11.77 -9.60
C LEU A 218 -12.78 -11.93 -8.35
N TYR A 219 -12.36 -13.15 -8.01
CA TYR A 219 -11.46 -13.41 -6.88
C TYR A 219 -10.13 -12.67 -7.05
N ILE A 220 -9.48 -12.79 -8.22
CA ILE A 220 -8.25 -12.03 -8.50
C ILE A 220 -8.52 -10.53 -8.52
N ALA A 221 -9.63 -10.06 -9.09
CA ALA A 221 -10.00 -8.65 -9.09
C ALA A 221 -10.15 -8.07 -7.67
N ILE A 222 -10.74 -8.83 -6.74
CA ILE A 222 -10.83 -8.44 -5.34
C ILE A 222 -9.44 -8.45 -4.69
N GLY A 223 -8.61 -9.46 -5.00
CA GLY A 223 -7.20 -9.52 -4.61
C GLY A 223 -6.43 -8.27 -5.02
N ILE A 224 -6.50 -7.89 -6.31
CA ILE A 224 -5.89 -6.66 -6.85
C ILE A 224 -6.38 -5.43 -6.10
N LEU A 225 -7.68 -5.33 -5.82
CA LEU A 225 -8.22 -4.18 -5.08
C LEU A 225 -7.69 -4.12 -3.64
N GLY A 226 -7.65 -5.25 -2.94
CA GLY A 226 -7.15 -5.35 -1.57
C GLY A 226 -5.66 -5.08 -1.44
N ALA A 227 -4.88 -5.61 -2.38
CA ALA A 227 -3.44 -5.41 -2.48
C ALA A 227 -3.12 -3.94 -2.87
N THR A 228 -3.86 -3.38 -3.83
CA THR A 228 -3.71 -1.97 -4.21
C THR A 228 -4.09 -1.06 -3.04
N VAL A 229 -5.31 -1.13 -2.52
CA VAL A 229 -5.75 -0.18 -1.47
C VAL A 229 -5.32 -0.66 -0.09
N MET A 230 -4.05 -0.48 0.22
CA MET A 230 -3.50 -0.85 1.52
C MET A 230 -4.04 0.02 2.66
N PRO A 231 -4.60 -0.56 3.72
CA PRO A 231 -5.23 0.25 4.76
C PRO A 231 -4.25 0.96 5.67
N HIS A 232 -3.12 0.30 6.00
CA HIS A 232 -2.07 0.88 6.83
C HIS A 232 -1.51 2.16 6.18
N ASN A 233 -1.55 2.27 4.84
CA ASN A 233 -1.16 3.48 4.12
C ASN A 233 -2.12 4.65 4.34
N LEU A 234 -3.40 4.42 4.65
CA LEU A 234 -4.33 5.50 5.01
C LEU A 234 -3.93 6.14 6.35
N TYR A 235 -3.55 5.30 7.33
CA TYR A 235 -3.02 5.78 8.61
C TYR A 235 -1.68 6.49 8.41
N LEU A 236 -0.77 5.88 7.64
CA LEU A 236 0.54 6.43 7.32
C LEU A 236 0.44 7.83 6.70
N HIS A 237 -0.38 7.98 5.67
CA HIS A 237 -0.47 9.24 4.92
C HIS A 237 -1.08 10.37 5.76
N SER A 238 -2.09 10.06 6.56
CA SER A 238 -2.70 11.02 7.49
C SER A 238 -1.72 11.53 8.55
N SER A 239 -0.63 10.81 8.81
CA SER A 239 0.44 11.22 9.72
C SER A 239 1.61 11.90 9.00
N ILE A 240 2.15 11.30 7.93
CA ILE A 240 3.36 11.83 7.26
C ILE A 240 3.12 13.23 6.69
N VAL A 241 1.90 13.54 6.24
CA VAL A 241 1.58 14.90 5.76
C VAL A 241 1.81 15.98 6.82
N GLN A 242 1.77 15.61 8.11
CA GLN A 242 2.00 16.50 9.25
C GLN A 242 3.49 16.78 9.52
N THR A 243 4.42 16.09 8.83
CA THR A 243 5.87 16.38 8.90
C THR A 243 6.24 17.72 8.26
N ARG A 244 5.39 18.25 7.37
CA ARG A 244 5.59 19.53 6.70
C ARG A 244 5.18 20.68 7.61
N ASP A 245 6.05 21.67 7.74
CA ASP A 245 5.80 22.90 8.50
C ASP A 245 5.11 23.94 7.62
N TYR A 246 3.78 23.93 7.62
CA TYR A 246 2.91 24.89 6.94
C TYR A 246 2.08 25.69 7.95
N THR A 247 1.61 26.87 7.55
CA THR A 247 0.80 27.73 8.43
C THR A 247 -0.56 27.10 8.70
N ARG A 248 -0.99 27.10 9.96
CA ARG A 248 -2.24 26.44 10.40
C ARG A 248 -3.49 27.30 10.25
N ASP A 249 -3.42 28.31 9.39
CA ASP A 249 -4.54 29.11 8.94
C ASP A 249 -5.27 28.46 7.75
N THR A 250 -6.42 29.01 7.37
CA THR A 250 -7.24 28.48 6.28
C THR A 250 -6.46 28.39 4.97
N GLU A 251 -5.73 29.43 4.58
CA GLU A 251 -5.01 29.44 3.31
C GLU A 251 -3.81 28.49 3.31
N GLY A 252 -3.05 28.42 4.41
CA GLY A 252 -1.97 27.44 4.56
C GLY A 252 -2.46 25.99 4.52
N LYS A 253 -3.60 25.68 5.15
CA LYS A 253 -4.24 24.35 5.06
C LYS A 253 -4.70 24.02 3.66
N LYS A 254 -5.32 24.97 2.92
CA LYS A 254 -5.70 24.78 1.51
C LYS A 254 -4.49 24.48 0.64
N GLU A 255 -3.40 25.24 0.83
CA GLU A 255 -2.15 25.05 0.11
C GLU A 255 -1.53 23.68 0.39
N ALA A 256 -1.43 23.29 1.66
CA ALA A 256 -0.91 21.99 2.07
C ALA A 256 -1.73 20.83 1.49
N ILE A 257 -3.07 20.90 1.54
CA ILE A 257 -3.95 19.89 0.92
C ILE A 257 -3.67 19.81 -0.59
N LYS A 258 -3.57 20.95 -1.28
CA LYS A 258 -3.34 20.98 -2.73
C LYS A 258 -2.03 20.30 -3.10
N PHE A 259 -0.92 20.68 -2.48
CA PHE A 259 0.39 20.11 -2.81
C PHE A 259 0.52 18.65 -2.40
N ALA A 260 0.06 18.27 -1.20
CA ALA A 260 0.07 16.87 -0.77
C ALA A 260 -0.83 15.99 -1.65
N THR A 261 -1.95 16.51 -2.13
CA THR A 261 -2.80 15.80 -3.09
C THR A 261 -2.06 15.57 -4.41
N ILE A 262 -1.47 16.61 -4.99
CA ILE A 262 -0.70 16.47 -6.25
C ILE A 262 0.45 15.46 -6.08
N ASP A 263 1.22 15.58 -5.00
CA ASP A 263 2.34 14.67 -4.69
C ASP A 263 1.87 13.21 -4.62
N SER A 264 0.80 12.95 -3.87
CA SER A 264 0.23 11.61 -3.76
C SER A 264 -0.38 11.09 -5.06
N THR A 265 -1.08 11.94 -5.84
CA THR A 265 -1.66 11.54 -7.13
C THR A 265 -0.56 11.19 -8.14
N VAL A 266 0.49 12.00 -8.25
CA VAL A 266 1.62 11.71 -9.15
C VAL A 266 2.33 10.42 -8.73
N SER A 267 2.55 10.22 -7.43
CA SER A 267 3.22 9.03 -6.91
C SER A 267 2.38 7.76 -7.09
N LEU A 268 1.06 7.82 -6.87
CA LEU A 268 0.17 6.68 -7.09
C LEU A 268 -0.06 6.38 -8.58
N MET A 269 0.07 7.38 -9.47
CA MET A 269 0.10 7.13 -10.91
C MET A 269 1.33 6.31 -11.30
N LEU A 270 2.49 6.59 -10.68
CA LEU A 270 3.70 5.78 -10.87
C LEU A 270 3.50 4.33 -10.41
N ALA A 271 2.86 4.12 -9.25
CA ALA A 271 2.50 2.79 -8.77
C ALA A 271 1.59 2.03 -9.75
N PHE A 272 0.59 2.70 -10.33
CA PHE A 272 -0.24 2.09 -11.37
C PHE A 272 0.54 1.67 -12.60
N PHE A 273 1.50 2.46 -13.07
CA PHE A 273 2.32 2.04 -14.21
C PHE A 273 3.14 0.80 -13.91
N ILE A 274 3.61 0.63 -12.66
CA ILE A 274 4.34 -0.56 -12.23
C ILE A 274 3.40 -1.77 -12.17
N ASN A 275 2.24 -1.66 -11.52
CA ASN A 275 1.28 -2.76 -11.43
C ASN A 275 0.74 -3.16 -12.83
N ALA A 276 0.43 -2.17 -13.66
CA ALA A 276 0.06 -2.41 -15.06
C ALA A 276 1.20 -3.07 -15.84
N ALA A 277 2.46 -2.66 -15.62
CA ALA A 277 3.62 -3.28 -16.26
C ALA A 277 3.77 -4.76 -15.89
N ILE A 278 3.60 -5.10 -14.61
CA ILE A 278 3.65 -6.48 -14.12
C ILE A 278 2.57 -7.33 -14.81
N LEU A 279 1.33 -6.86 -14.82
CA LEU A 279 0.22 -7.56 -15.45
C LEU A 279 0.43 -7.69 -16.96
N ILE A 280 0.84 -6.61 -17.65
CA ILE A 280 1.12 -6.62 -19.09
C ILE A 280 2.23 -7.62 -19.42
N LEU A 281 3.31 -7.63 -18.62
CA LEU A 281 4.40 -8.58 -18.79
C LEU A 281 3.92 -10.02 -18.62
N ALA A 282 3.15 -10.30 -17.57
CA ALA A 282 2.61 -11.64 -17.33
C ALA A 282 1.67 -12.08 -18.46
N ALA A 283 0.80 -11.20 -18.94
CA ALA A 283 -0.07 -11.46 -20.08
C ALA A 283 0.73 -11.71 -21.37
N ALA A 284 1.65 -10.81 -21.72
CA ALA A 284 2.44 -10.92 -22.94
C ALA A 284 3.37 -12.14 -22.94
N THR A 285 3.84 -12.57 -21.77
CA THR A 285 4.83 -13.65 -21.64
C THR A 285 4.16 -15.00 -21.43
N PHE A 286 3.12 -15.10 -20.58
CA PHE A 286 2.55 -16.37 -20.13
C PHE A 286 1.20 -16.69 -20.78
N HIS A 287 0.31 -15.70 -20.91
CA HIS A 287 -1.03 -15.93 -21.46
C HIS A 287 -0.97 -16.24 -22.96
N THR A 288 -0.22 -15.46 -23.73
CA THR A 288 -0.07 -15.65 -25.19
C THR A 288 0.67 -16.95 -25.57
N THR A 289 1.47 -17.50 -24.66
CA THR A 289 2.26 -18.72 -24.87
C THR A 289 1.55 -19.98 -24.36
N GLY A 290 0.33 -19.86 -23.83
CA GLY A 290 -0.46 -20.97 -23.29
C GLY A 290 -0.04 -21.44 -21.90
N ASN A 291 0.80 -20.68 -21.21
CA ASN A 291 1.29 -20.96 -19.85
C ASN A 291 0.38 -20.31 -18.79
N GLU A 292 -0.94 -20.51 -18.91
CA GLU A 292 -1.94 -19.85 -18.06
C GLU A 292 -1.91 -20.30 -16.60
N HIS A 293 -1.21 -21.39 -16.29
CA HIS A 293 -1.08 -21.95 -14.93
C HIS A 293 0.03 -21.28 -14.10
N VAL A 294 0.74 -20.28 -14.65
CA VAL A 294 1.75 -19.51 -13.92
C VAL A 294 1.04 -18.58 -12.93
N ALA A 295 0.92 -19.02 -11.69
CA ALA A 295 0.34 -18.24 -10.60
C ALA A 295 1.39 -17.77 -9.57
N ASP A 296 2.64 -18.26 -9.67
CA ASP A 296 3.70 -18.03 -8.69
C ASP A 296 4.81 -17.12 -9.26
N ILE A 297 5.39 -16.32 -8.37
CA ILE A 297 6.58 -15.49 -8.61
C ILE A 297 7.78 -16.36 -9.05
N HIS A 298 7.93 -17.56 -8.49
CA HIS A 298 9.01 -18.50 -8.89
C HIS A 298 8.87 -18.95 -10.34
N ASP A 299 7.65 -19.30 -10.74
CA ASP A 299 7.36 -19.75 -12.09
C ASP A 299 7.54 -18.61 -13.08
N ALA A 300 7.09 -17.40 -12.73
CA ALA A 300 7.34 -16.20 -13.51
C ALA A 300 8.85 -15.99 -13.75
N TYR A 301 9.67 -16.03 -12.71
CA TYR A 301 11.12 -15.89 -12.84
C TYR A 301 11.74 -16.96 -13.77
N LYS A 302 11.38 -18.23 -13.57
CA LYS A 302 11.94 -19.36 -14.34
C LYS A 302 11.55 -19.28 -15.81
N MET A 303 10.38 -18.72 -16.11
CA MET A 303 9.83 -18.67 -17.47
C MET A 303 10.19 -17.38 -18.21
N LEU A 304 10.56 -16.29 -17.52
CA LEU A 304 10.99 -15.04 -18.16
C LEU A 304 12.20 -15.23 -19.09
N THR A 305 13.28 -15.88 -18.62
CA THR A 305 14.48 -16.11 -19.46
C THR A 305 14.20 -16.94 -20.72
N PRO A 306 13.57 -18.13 -20.65
CA PRO A 306 13.34 -18.94 -21.84
C PRO A 306 12.34 -18.32 -22.82
N ILE A 307 11.34 -17.57 -22.33
CA ILE A 307 10.32 -16.98 -23.20
C ILE A 307 10.83 -15.69 -23.85
N LEU A 308 11.51 -14.83 -23.10
CA LEU A 308 12.03 -13.56 -23.61
C LEU A 308 13.40 -13.70 -24.29
N GLY A 309 14.07 -14.85 -24.16
CA GLY A 309 15.40 -15.10 -24.71
C GLY A 309 16.51 -14.24 -24.09
N ALA A 310 16.24 -13.60 -22.94
CA ALA A 310 17.14 -12.66 -22.29
C ALA A 310 17.37 -13.05 -20.83
N SER A 311 18.57 -13.58 -20.52
CA SER A 311 18.95 -13.96 -19.15
C SER A 311 18.90 -12.80 -18.15
N MET A 312 19.04 -11.57 -18.63
CA MET A 312 18.93 -10.36 -17.81
C MET A 312 17.50 -10.06 -17.36
N ALA A 313 16.46 -10.61 -18.02
CA ALA A 313 15.07 -10.37 -17.64
C ALA A 313 14.74 -10.99 -16.28
N SER A 314 15.06 -12.27 -16.06
CA SER A 314 14.82 -12.91 -14.76
C SER A 314 15.62 -12.23 -13.63
N ILE A 315 16.86 -11.81 -13.90
CA ILE A 315 17.68 -11.09 -12.91
C ILE A 315 17.09 -9.72 -12.58
N ALA A 316 16.66 -8.95 -13.59
CA ALA A 316 16.01 -7.66 -13.40
C ALA A 316 14.74 -7.80 -12.54
N PHE A 317 13.91 -8.80 -12.82
CA PHE A 317 12.71 -9.13 -12.07
C PHE A 317 13.02 -9.41 -10.59
N ALA A 318 14.03 -10.26 -10.32
CA ALA A 318 14.39 -10.60 -8.94
C ALA A 318 15.06 -9.44 -8.19
N ILE A 319 15.83 -8.58 -8.86
CA ILE A 319 16.35 -7.33 -8.28
C ILE A 319 15.20 -6.39 -7.90
N ALA A 320 14.22 -6.22 -8.80
CA ALA A 320 13.06 -5.38 -8.55
C ALA A 320 12.19 -5.94 -7.41
N LEU A 321 12.03 -7.27 -7.31
CA LEU A 321 11.33 -7.93 -6.21
C LEU A 321 12.03 -7.68 -4.86
N LEU A 322 13.35 -7.79 -4.82
CA LEU A 322 14.13 -7.49 -3.61
C LEU A 322 14.01 -6.01 -3.23
N ALA A 323 14.11 -5.11 -4.22
CA ALA A 323 13.97 -3.67 -4.00
C ALA A 323 12.57 -3.32 -3.46
N SER A 324 11.52 -3.96 -3.98
CA SER A 324 10.13 -3.82 -3.53
C SER A 324 9.96 -4.24 -2.06
N GLY A 325 10.43 -5.44 -1.70
CA GLY A 325 10.33 -5.95 -0.33
C GLY A 325 11.04 -5.07 0.71
N GLN A 326 12.23 -4.56 0.38
CA GLN A 326 12.98 -3.65 1.27
C GLN A 326 12.28 -2.30 1.44
N ASN A 327 11.59 -1.83 0.42
CA ASN A 327 10.94 -0.53 0.42
C ASN A 327 9.69 -0.54 1.31
N SER A 328 8.86 -1.58 1.18
CA SER A 328 7.63 -1.73 1.97
C SER A 328 7.90 -1.88 3.48
N THR A 329 9.03 -2.47 3.85
CA THR A 329 9.44 -2.58 5.26
C THR A 329 9.57 -1.22 5.96
N LEU A 330 10.07 -0.20 5.26
CA LEU A 330 10.22 1.14 5.81
C LEU A 330 8.85 1.74 6.17
N THR A 331 7.89 1.58 5.28
CA THR A 331 6.54 2.12 5.42
C THR A 331 5.71 1.34 6.44
N GLY A 332 5.82 0.01 6.46
CA GLY A 332 5.15 -0.85 7.44
C GLY A 332 5.56 -0.53 8.89
N THR A 333 6.85 -0.25 9.11
CA THR A 333 7.35 0.14 10.44
C THR A 333 6.74 1.44 10.95
N LEU A 334 6.68 2.46 10.07
CA LEU A 334 6.10 3.77 10.40
C LEU A 334 4.59 3.68 10.57
N ALA A 335 3.90 2.99 9.66
CA ALA A 335 2.46 2.81 9.72
C ALA A 335 2.05 2.12 11.01
N GLY A 336 2.80 1.08 11.39
CA GLY A 336 2.70 0.49 12.71
C GLY A 336 2.83 1.53 13.81
N GLN A 337 3.95 2.26 13.88
CA GLN A 337 4.20 3.25 14.94
C GLN A 337 2.98 4.16 15.14
N ILE A 338 2.46 4.70 14.04
CA ILE A 338 1.28 5.56 14.00
C ILE A 338 0.04 4.85 14.56
N VAL A 339 -0.21 3.59 14.15
CA VAL A 339 -1.36 2.81 14.60
C VAL A 339 -1.31 2.57 16.11
N MET A 340 -0.18 2.12 16.65
CA MET A 340 -0.06 1.83 18.08
C MET A 340 -0.09 3.09 18.96
N GLU A 341 0.64 4.14 18.57
CA GLU A 341 0.60 5.42 19.29
C GLU A 341 -0.76 6.10 19.16
N GLY A 342 -1.38 6.02 17.99
CA GLY A 342 -2.67 6.64 17.70
C GLY A 342 -3.82 5.94 18.44
N PHE A 343 -3.93 4.62 18.32
CA PHE A 343 -5.02 3.85 18.95
C PHE A 343 -4.81 3.66 20.46
N LEU A 344 -3.60 3.28 20.90
CA LEU A 344 -3.33 2.89 22.29
C LEU A 344 -2.53 3.91 23.11
N ASN A 345 -1.94 4.93 22.48
CA ASN A 345 -1.04 5.88 23.14
C ASN A 345 0.19 5.20 23.78
N ILE A 346 0.61 4.06 23.24
CA ILE A 346 1.81 3.32 23.67
C ILE A 346 2.98 3.74 22.78
N ARG A 347 4.04 4.26 23.38
CA ARG A 347 5.29 4.60 22.69
C ARG A 347 6.33 3.51 22.93
N LEU A 348 6.59 2.70 21.92
CA LEU A 348 7.73 1.77 21.92
C LEU A 348 8.87 2.38 21.10
N LYS A 349 10.10 1.98 21.40
CA LYS A 349 11.23 2.28 20.54
C LYS A 349 11.01 1.63 19.16
N PRO A 350 11.26 2.33 18.03
CA PRO A 350 11.04 1.78 16.69
C PRO A 350 11.66 0.40 16.47
N TRP A 351 12.87 0.16 17.01
CA TRP A 351 13.56 -1.13 16.88
C TRP A 351 12.84 -2.29 17.57
N LEU A 352 12.32 -2.05 18.77
CA LEU A 352 11.65 -3.10 19.54
C LEU A 352 10.34 -3.45 18.87
N ARG A 353 9.63 -2.44 18.37
CA ARG A 353 8.40 -2.62 17.62
C ARG A 353 8.65 -3.43 16.35
N ARG A 354 9.65 -3.03 15.56
CA ARG A 354 9.98 -3.72 14.32
C ARG A 354 10.36 -5.17 14.56
N LEU A 355 11.11 -5.46 15.63
CA LEU A 355 11.44 -6.83 16.01
C LEU A 355 10.19 -7.63 16.36
N ILE A 356 9.25 -7.07 17.13
CA ILE A 356 8.00 -7.76 17.50
C ILE A 356 7.16 -8.06 16.27
N THR A 357 6.88 -7.07 15.42
CA THR A 357 6.05 -7.27 14.21
C THR A 357 6.73 -8.25 13.25
N ARG A 358 8.06 -8.15 13.08
CA ARG A 358 8.82 -9.06 12.23
C ARG A 358 8.79 -10.49 12.76
N LEU A 359 8.91 -10.71 14.07
CA LEU A 359 8.80 -12.05 14.65
C LEU A 359 7.40 -12.63 14.47
N ILE A 360 6.35 -11.83 14.63
CA ILE A 360 4.96 -12.25 14.39
C ILE A 360 4.74 -12.65 12.92
N ALA A 361 5.40 -11.97 11.97
CA ALA A 361 5.33 -12.29 10.54
C ALA A 361 6.21 -13.50 10.15
N VAL A 362 7.43 -13.57 10.67
CA VAL A 362 8.45 -14.58 10.32
C VAL A 362 8.10 -15.96 10.87
N ILE A 363 7.55 -16.05 12.08
CA ILE A 363 7.27 -17.36 12.70
C ILE A 363 6.28 -18.18 11.86
N PRO A 364 5.10 -17.66 11.46
CA PRO A 364 4.19 -18.38 10.57
C PRO A 364 4.83 -18.70 9.21
N ALA A 365 5.55 -17.73 8.62
CA ALA A 365 6.21 -17.92 7.32
C ALA A 365 7.25 -19.04 7.36
N LEU A 366 8.05 -19.12 8.42
CA LEU A 366 9.07 -20.16 8.60
C LEU A 366 8.43 -21.54 8.81
N ILE A 367 7.36 -21.62 9.61
CA ILE A 367 6.62 -22.88 9.82
C ILE A 367 6.07 -23.39 8.49
N VAL A 368 5.42 -22.52 7.71
CA VAL A 368 4.85 -22.90 6.41
C VAL A 368 5.95 -23.27 5.41
N ALA A 369 7.04 -22.52 5.35
CA ALA A 369 8.17 -22.84 4.47
C ALA A 369 8.80 -24.21 4.80
N ILE A 370 8.91 -24.58 6.07
CA ILE A 370 9.47 -25.88 6.50
C ILE A 370 8.52 -27.03 6.18
N LEU A 371 7.21 -26.85 6.40
CA LEU A 371 6.22 -27.92 6.28
C LEU A 371 5.69 -28.12 4.85
N TYR A 372 5.51 -27.02 4.11
CA TYR A 372 4.79 -26.99 2.83
C TYR A 372 5.62 -26.44 1.66
N GLY A 373 6.84 -25.97 1.89
CA GLY A 373 7.74 -25.50 0.84
C GLY A 373 7.24 -24.27 0.08
N GLU A 374 7.64 -24.15 -1.19
CA GLU A 374 7.38 -22.97 -2.05
C GLU A 374 5.86 -22.72 -2.23
N GLN A 375 5.09 -23.76 -2.55
CA GLN A 375 3.64 -23.64 -2.77
C GLN A 375 2.91 -23.09 -1.56
N GLY A 376 3.22 -23.60 -0.36
CA GLY A 376 2.61 -23.10 0.87
C GLY A 376 2.97 -21.63 1.16
N THR A 377 4.18 -21.19 0.82
CA THR A 377 4.55 -19.77 0.98
C THR A 377 3.79 -18.85 0.03
N THR A 378 3.47 -19.31 -1.18
CA THR A 378 2.68 -18.55 -2.15
C THR A 378 1.22 -18.45 -1.73
N GLU A 379 0.61 -19.54 -1.26
CA GLU A 379 -0.74 -19.51 -0.67
C GLU A 379 -0.80 -18.57 0.53
N LEU A 380 0.22 -18.60 1.39
CA LEU A 380 0.34 -17.73 2.55
C LEU A 380 0.48 -16.25 2.13
N LEU A 381 1.18 -15.97 1.03
CA LEU A 381 1.27 -14.63 0.45
C LEU A 381 -0.10 -14.16 -0.06
N VAL A 382 -0.85 -14.98 -0.79
CA VAL A 382 -2.22 -14.62 -1.23
C VAL A 382 -3.16 -14.40 -0.05
N LEU A 383 -3.11 -15.28 0.97
CA LEU A 383 -3.89 -15.14 2.19
C LEU A 383 -3.61 -13.81 2.92
N SER A 384 -2.36 -13.36 2.91
CA SER A 384 -2.03 -12.07 3.50
C SER A 384 -2.80 -10.92 2.84
N GLN A 385 -2.95 -10.94 1.50
CA GLN A 385 -3.67 -9.91 0.75
C GLN A 385 -5.17 -9.93 1.06
N VAL A 386 -5.74 -11.12 1.25
CA VAL A 386 -7.11 -11.28 1.73
C VAL A 386 -7.31 -10.60 3.10
N ILE A 387 -6.39 -10.82 4.04
CA ILE A 387 -6.44 -10.19 5.37
C ILE A 387 -6.38 -8.65 5.25
N LEU A 388 -5.50 -8.12 4.38
CA LEU A 388 -5.43 -6.68 4.11
C LEU A 388 -6.74 -6.14 3.54
N SER A 389 -7.31 -6.84 2.54
CA SER A 389 -8.59 -6.47 1.92
C SER A 389 -9.70 -6.39 2.97
N MET A 390 -9.82 -7.40 3.83
CA MET A 390 -10.82 -7.43 4.89
C MET A 390 -10.67 -6.26 5.87
N GLN A 391 -9.44 -5.92 6.25
CA GLN A 391 -9.19 -4.80 7.16
C GLN A 391 -9.65 -3.48 6.54
N LEU A 392 -9.49 -3.30 5.22
CA LEU A 392 -9.70 -2.03 4.52
C LEU A 392 -11.04 -1.35 4.85
N SER A 393 -12.12 -2.13 4.92
CA SER A 393 -13.45 -1.64 5.29
C SER A 393 -13.44 -0.89 6.64
N PHE A 394 -12.69 -1.40 7.62
CA PHE A 394 -12.58 -0.83 8.96
C PHE A 394 -11.71 0.43 9.03
N ALA A 395 -10.86 0.68 8.02
CA ALA A 395 -10.10 1.93 7.89
C ALA A 395 -10.86 2.98 7.07
N VAL A 396 -11.47 2.57 5.97
CA VAL A 396 -12.19 3.45 5.02
C VAL A 396 -13.43 4.06 5.66
N VAL A 397 -14.23 3.27 6.40
CA VAL A 397 -15.47 3.78 6.99
C VAL A 397 -15.22 4.93 7.97
N PRO A 398 -14.32 4.81 8.98
CA PRO A 398 -13.98 5.94 9.83
C PRO A 398 -13.45 7.15 9.07
N LEU A 399 -12.57 6.93 8.07
CA LEU A 399 -12.00 8.00 7.26
C LEU A 399 -13.08 8.80 6.52
N VAL A 400 -14.03 8.11 5.88
CA VAL A 400 -15.16 8.73 5.18
C VAL A 400 -16.12 9.40 6.16
N MET A 401 -16.38 8.80 7.32
CA MET A 401 -17.19 9.40 8.37
C MET A 401 -16.59 10.72 8.87
N PHE A 402 -15.28 10.75 9.15
CA PHE A 402 -14.62 11.92 9.71
C PHE A 402 -14.49 13.05 8.69
N THR A 403 -14.13 12.74 7.45
CA THR A 403 -13.96 13.76 6.40
C THR A 403 -15.29 14.34 5.86
N ASN A 404 -16.40 13.66 6.12
CA ASN A 404 -17.76 14.15 5.80
C ASN A 404 -18.44 14.90 6.96
N ASP A 405 -17.82 14.95 8.14
CA ASP A 405 -18.37 15.57 9.33
C ASP A 405 -17.96 17.05 9.40
N LYS A 406 -18.94 17.96 9.26
CA LYS A 406 -18.71 19.41 9.29
C LYS A 406 -18.18 19.88 10.65
N ALA A 407 -18.51 19.20 11.75
CA ALA A 407 -18.00 19.56 13.07
C ALA A 407 -16.49 19.29 13.19
N LYS A 408 -15.98 18.28 12.48
CA LYS A 408 -14.55 17.89 12.48
C LYS A 408 -13.73 18.63 11.43
N MET A 409 -14.30 18.84 10.25
CA MET A 409 -13.58 19.40 9.09
C MET A 409 -13.82 20.89 8.86
N GLY A 410 -14.83 21.48 9.51
CA GLY A 410 -15.19 22.88 9.32
C GLY A 410 -15.51 23.20 7.85
N GLU A 411 -14.84 24.21 7.30
CA GLU A 411 -14.97 24.62 5.90
C GLU A 411 -14.35 23.63 4.89
N PHE A 412 -13.50 22.71 5.36
CA PHE A 412 -12.81 21.73 4.52
C PHE A 412 -13.60 20.42 4.38
N VAL A 413 -14.85 20.36 4.85
CA VAL A 413 -15.72 19.20 4.66
C VAL A 413 -15.84 18.84 3.17
N ASN A 414 -15.97 17.55 2.87
CA ASN A 414 -16.10 17.10 1.49
C ASN A 414 -17.33 17.73 0.80
N LYS A 415 -17.12 18.16 -0.46
CA LYS A 415 -18.19 18.67 -1.33
C LYS A 415 -19.20 17.55 -1.64
N PRO A 416 -20.46 17.87 -2.00
CA PRO A 416 -21.51 16.87 -2.23
C PRO A 416 -21.12 15.77 -3.23
N PHE A 417 -20.49 16.14 -4.35
CA PHE A 417 -20.00 15.18 -5.34
C PHE A 417 -19.00 14.18 -4.74
N LEU A 418 -17.93 14.69 -4.10
CA LEU A 418 -16.94 13.84 -3.46
C LEU A 418 -17.56 12.97 -2.36
N LYS A 419 -18.51 13.51 -1.58
CA LYS A 419 -19.25 12.78 -0.55
C LYS A 419 -19.99 11.57 -1.13
N VAL A 420 -20.67 11.72 -2.27
CA VAL A 420 -21.34 10.61 -2.95
C VAL A 420 -20.32 9.60 -3.47
N CYS A 421 -19.26 10.06 -4.15
CA CYS A 421 -18.22 9.18 -4.67
C CYS A 421 -17.56 8.32 -3.58
N VAL A 422 -17.18 8.90 -2.45
CA VAL A 422 -16.48 8.17 -1.39
C VAL A 422 -17.38 7.15 -0.69
N TRP A 423 -18.68 7.42 -0.60
CA TRP A 423 -19.64 6.44 -0.08
C TRP A 423 -19.86 5.29 -1.07
N ILE A 424 -19.94 5.57 -2.37
CA ILE A 424 -20.00 4.53 -3.40
C ILE A 424 -18.76 3.64 -3.33
N ILE A 425 -17.57 4.23 -3.29
CA ILE A 425 -16.30 3.49 -3.14
C ILE A 425 -16.32 2.63 -1.88
N SER A 426 -16.74 3.20 -0.74
CA SER A 426 -16.82 2.47 0.54
C SER A 426 -17.79 1.28 0.46
N ILE A 427 -18.97 1.46 -0.16
CA ILE A 427 -19.95 0.39 -0.31
C ILE A 427 -19.41 -0.71 -1.22
N ILE A 428 -18.77 -0.36 -2.34
CA ILE A 428 -18.15 -1.34 -3.24
C ILE A 428 -17.11 -2.17 -2.48
N ILE A 429 -16.20 -1.53 -1.76
CA ILE A 429 -15.17 -2.20 -0.95
C ILE A 429 -15.80 -3.15 0.08
N ILE A 430 -16.83 -2.68 0.82
CA ILE A 430 -17.51 -3.49 1.82
C ILE A 430 -18.19 -4.71 1.19
N VAL A 431 -18.91 -4.52 0.08
CA VAL A 431 -19.61 -5.62 -0.61
C VAL A 431 -18.63 -6.66 -1.14
N LEU A 432 -17.54 -6.23 -1.78
CA LEU A 432 -16.51 -7.14 -2.28
C LEU A 432 -15.83 -7.90 -1.15
N ASN A 433 -15.54 -7.24 -0.03
CA ASN A 433 -14.96 -7.90 1.14
C ASN A 433 -15.92 -8.89 1.79
N LEU A 434 -17.22 -8.59 1.86
CA LEU A 434 -18.22 -9.53 2.36
C LEU A 434 -18.39 -10.73 1.44
N TYR A 435 -18.33 -10.51 0.13
CA TYR A 435 -18.35 -11.58 -0.86
C TYR A 435 -17.12 -12.50 -0.72
N LEU A 436 -15.93 -11.92 -0.61
CA LEU A 436 -14.70 -12.70 -0.41
C LEU A 436 -14.72 -13.47 0.91
N LEU A 437 -15.25 -12.87 1.98
CA LEU A 437 -15.42 -13.55 3.27
C LEU A 437 -16.36 -14.74 3.16
N TYR A 438 -17.49 -14.57 2.48
CA TYR A 438 -18.42 -15.66 2.19
C TYR A 438 -17.69 -16.78 1.44
N GLN A 439 -16.99 -16.42 0.36
CA GLN A 439 -16.23 -17.35 -0.46
C GLN A 439 -15.19 -18.15 0.33
N THR A 440 -14.44 -17.47 1.18
CA THR A 440 -13.39 -18.09 2.01
C THR A 440 -13.97 -19.08 3.03
N PHE A 441 -15.17 -18.81 3.56
CA PHE A 441 -15.83 -19.71 4.52
C PHE A 441 -16.61 -20.85 3.88
N THR A 442 -17.14 -20.66 2.66
CA THR A 442 -17.89 -21.71 1.95
C THR A 442 -17.00 -22.58 1.08
N GLY A 443 -15.81 -22.10 0.69
CA GLY A 443 -14.89 -22.80 -0.20
C GLY A 443 -15.40 -22.90 -1.65
N GLU A 444 -16.37 -22.06 -2.03
CA GLU A 444 -17.02 -22.05 -3.37
C GLU A 444 -16.50 -20.95 -4.28
#